data_AF-A0A2E2J3C4-F1
#
_entry.id   AF-A0A2E2J3C4-F1
#
_cell.length_a   1.000
_cell.length_b   1.000
_cell.length_c   1.000
_cell.angle_alpha   90.00
_cell.angle_beta   90.00
_cell.angle_gamma   90.00
#
_symmetry.space_group_name_H-M   'P 1'
#
loop_
_entity.id
_entity.type
_entity.pdbx_description
1 polymer ?
#
loop_
_entity_poly.entity_id
_entity_poly.type
_entity_poly.pdbx_seq_one_letter_code
_entity_poly.pdbx_strand_id
1 'polypeptide(L)' 'MKKSRIVACLVFISFFSCKEDDTVTCTTCSAPETLDFNVCRESNGNASVNGEDTGTDYEIYLEGLQAAGASCGGN' A
#
# COMPACT_ATOMS: atom_id res chain seq x y z
N MET A 1 3.58 48.74 -5.02
CA MET A 1 4.22 47.94 -6.09
C MET A 1 5.16 46.91 -5.48
N LYS A 2 4.81 45.62 -5.51
CA LYS A 2 5.80 44.52 -5.55
C LYS A 2 5.09 43.24 -5.98
N LYS A 3 5.52 42.76 -7.14
CA LYS A 3 5.09 41.53 -7.80
C LYS A 3 5.92 40.39 -7.18
N SER A 4 5.30 39.30 -6.75
CA SER A 4 5.99 38.02 -6.56
C SER A 4 4.93 36.91 -6.47
N ARG A 5 4.69 36.12 -7.52
CA ARG A 5 5.45 34.97 -8.07
C ARG A 5 4.74 33.67 -7.65
N ILE A 6 4.17 33.04 -8.68
CA ILE A 6 3.64 31.68 -8.78
C ILE A 6 4.52 30.66 -8.03
N VAL A 7 3.92 29.78 -7.23
CA VAL A 7 4.40 28.42 -6.98
C VAL A 7 3.19 27.49 -6.97
N ALA A 8 3.02 26.80 -8.10
CA ALA A 8 2.24 25.57 -8.22
C ALA A 8 3.10 24.38 -7.73
N CYS A 9 2.44 23.23 -7.50
CA CYS A 9 3.03 21.93 -7.18
C CYS A 9 3.58 21.83 -5.74
N LEU A 10 3.34 20.80 -4.94
CA LEU A 10 2.79 19.47 -5.16
C LEU A 10 2.01 19.10 -3.89
N VAL A 11 0.81 18.57 -4.07
CA VAL A 11 0.10 17.83 -3.04
C VAL A 11 0.85 16.50 -2.85
N PHE A 12 1.94 16.53 -2.07
CA PHE A 12 2.53 15.33 -1.50
C PHE A 12 1.62 14.88 -0.36
N ILE A 13 0.53 14.21 -0.74
CA ILE A 13 -0.17 13.33 0.19
C ILE A 13 0.73 12.10 0.33
N SER A 14 1.76 12.26 1.15
CA SER A 14 2.50 11.14 1.70
C SER A 14 1.62 10.54 2.79
N PHE A 15 0.63 9.75 2.41
CA PHE A 15 -0.01 8.79 3.33
C PHE A 15 0.96 7.62 3.59
N PHE A 16 2.19 7.90 4.00
CA PHE A 16 2.99 6.94 4.74
C PHE A 16 2.53 7.01 6.20
N SER A 17 1.31 6.55 6.45
CA SER A 17 0.94 6.08 7.79
C SER A 17 1.44 4.64 7.91
N CYS A 18 2.76 4.47 8.01
CA CYS A 18 3.30 3.34 8.73
C CYS A 18 2.85 3.54 10.19
N LYS A 19 1.73 2.93 10.57
CA LYS A 19 1.49 2.64 11.97
C LYS A 19 2.39 1.46 12.30
N GLU A 20 3.57 1.74 12.83
CA GLU A 20 4.24 0.80 13.72
C GLU A 20 3.36 0.64 14.98
N ASP A 21 2.33 -0.20 14.90
CA ASP A 21 1.58 -0.68 16.06
C ASP A 21 1.52 -2.20 15.95
N ASP A 22 2.02 -2.84 17.00
CA ASP A 22 2.36 -4.25 17.10
C ASP A 22 1.36 -5.21 16.40
N THR A 23 1.92 -6.21 15.71
CA THR A 23 1.29 -7.42 15.11
C THR A 23 0.81 -7.38 13.65
N VAL A 24 0.66 -6.22 12.99
CA VAL A 24 0.24 -6.19 11.58
C VAL A 24 1.47 -6.24 10.66
N THR A 25 1.65 -7.35 9.93
CA THR A 25 2.76 -7.51 8.96
C THR A 25 2.32 -7.02 7.59
N CYS A 26 2.93 -5.95 7.10
CA CYS A 26 2.64 -5.39 5.78
C CYS A 26 3.72 -5.71 4.76
N THR A 27 3.29 -6.02 3.54
CA THR A 27 4.14 -6.24 2.36
C THR A 27 3.73 -5.25 1.28
N THR A 28 4.71 -4.58 0.68
CA THR A 28 4.47 -3.76 -0.50
C THR A 28 4.40 -4.64 -1.75
N CYS A 29 3.36 -4.41 -2.54
CA CYS A 29 3.09 -5.05 -3.81
C CYS A 29 3.08 -4.02 -4.93
N SER A 30 3.57 -4.38 -6.10
CA SER A 30 3.52 -3.56 -7.31
C SER A 30 3.09 -4.40 -8.51
N ALA A 31 2.38 -3.82 -9.46
CA ALA A 31 2.00 -4.48 -10.71
C ALA A 31 2.21 -3.53 -11.89
N PRO A 32 2.36 -4.02 -13.13
CA PRO A 32 2.67 -3.18 -14.28
C PRO A 32 1.65 -2.04 -14.52
N GLU A 33 0.40 -2.28 -14.13
CA GLU A 33 -0.75 -1.40 -14.38
C GLU A 33 -1.17 -0.61 -13.14
N THR A 34 -0.49 -0.77 -11.99
CA THR A 34 -0.88 -0.13 -10.72
C THR A 34 0.30 0.54 -10.04
N LEU A 35 0.04 1.59 -9.26
CA LEU A 35 1.03 2.10 -8.31
C LEU A 35 1.30 1.06 -7.22
N ASP A 36 2.45 1.17 -6.57
CA ASP A 36 2.78 0.36 -5.41
C ASP A 36 1.70 0.53 -4.32
N PHE A 37 1.29 -0.59 -3.73
CA PHE A 37 0.26 -0.64 -2.69
C PHE A 37 0.68 -1.59 -1.57
N ASN A 38 0.18 -1.34 -0.37
CA ASN A 38 0.48 -2.18 0.78
C ASN A 38 -0.64 -3.19 1.02
N VAL A 39 -0.22 -4.44 1.19
CA VAL A 39 -1.05 -5.55 1.63
C VAL A 39 -0.62 -5.93 3.04
N CYS A 40 -1.52 -5.82 4.00
CA CYS A 40 -1.24 -6.06 5.41
C CYS A 40 -1.95 -7.31 5.90
N ARG A 41 -1.31 -8.07 6.79
CA ARG A 41 -1.94 -9.17 7.52
C ARG A 41 -2.63 -8.63 8.76
N GLU A 42 -3.95 -8.65 8.74
CA GLU A 42 -4.77 -8.24 9.86
C GLU A 42 -4.76 -9.26 11.00
N SER A 43 -5.21 -8.83 12.18
CA SER A 43 -5.28 -9.67 13.39
C SER A 43 -6.17 -10.91 13.24
N ASN A 44 -7.13 -10.89 12.32
CA ASN A 44 -8.00 -12.03 11.98
C ASN A 44 -7.37 -13.01 10.96
N GLY A 45 -6.18 -12.71 10.45
CA GLY A 45 -5.48 -13.51 9.43
C GLY A 45 -5.74 -13.09 7.98
N ASN A 46 -6.70 -12.19 7.74
CA ASN A 46 -7.02 -11.73 6.40
C ASN A 46 -5.99 -10.72 5.88
N ALA A 47 -5.93 -10.58 4.55
CA ALA A 47 -5.31 -9.44 3.91
C ALA A 47 -6.19 -8.20 4.04
N SER A 48 -5.58 -7.06 4.32
CA SER A 48 -6.13 -5.74 4.06
C SER A 48 -5.31 -5.00 3.02
N VAL A 49 -5.97 -4.14 2.23
CA VAL A 49 -5.31 -3.25 1.28
C VAL A 49 -5.67 -1.81 1.65
N ASN A 50 -4.66 -0.99 1.91
CA ASN A 50 -4.85 0.38 2.40
C ASN A 50 -5.71 0.46 3.69
N GLY A 51 -5.68 -0.58 4.53
CA GLY A 51 -6.44 -0.66 5.78
C GLY A 51 -7.89 -1.15 5.61
N GLU A 52 -8.29 -1.57 4.41
CA GLU A 52 -9.60 -2.18 4.16
C GLU A 52 -9.44 -3.71 4.07
N ASP A 53 -10.10 -4.45 5.00
CA ASP A 53 -10.09 -5.92 5.04
C ASP A 53 -10.76 -6.49 3.77
N THR A 54 -10.04 -7.37 3.08
CA THR A 54 -10.50 -8.00 1.83
C THR A 54 -11.43 -9.18 2.07
N GLY A 55 -11.55 -9.66 3.31
CA GLY A 55 -12.25 -10.89 3.67
C GLY A 55 -11.55 -12.17 3.19
N THR A 56 -10.35 -12.05 2.64
CA THR A 56 -9.56 -13.15 2.07
C THR A 56 -8.32 -13.38 2.92
N ASP A 57 -7.94 -14.65 3.14
CA ASP A 57 -6.71 -15.01 3.84
C ASP A 57 -5.49 -14.31 3.21
N TYR A 58 -4.57 -13.84 4.06
CA TYR A 58 -3.40 -13.07 3.64
C TYR A 58 -2.51 -13.80 2.62
N GLU A 59 -2.25 -15.08 2.84
CA GLU A 59 -1.37 -15.87 1.97
C GLU A 59 -2.05 -16.12 0.62
N ILE A 60 -3.34 -16.48 0.63
CA ILE A 60 -4.13 -16.67 -0.60
C ILE A 60 -4.22 -15.38 -1.41
N TYR A 61 -4.41 -14.24 -0.75
CA TYR A 61 -4.48 -12.95 -1.43
C TYR A 61 -3.16 -12.59 -2.10
N LEU A 62 -2.03 -12.79 -1.41
CA LEU A 62 -0.69 -12.58 -1.97
C LEU A 62 -0.39 -13.52 -3.15
N GLU A 63 -0.70 -14.80 -3.02
CA GLU A 63 -0.53 -15.77 -4.11
C GLU A 63 -1.36 -15.39 -5.32
N GLY A 64 -2.60 -14.94 -5.13
CA GLY A 64 -3.47 -14.47 -6.21
C GLY A 64 -2.90 -13.24 -6.92
N LEU A 65 -2.36 -12.28 -6.16
CA LEU A 65 -1.68 -11.12 -6.72
C LEU A 65 -0.43 -11.52 -7.51
N GLN A 66 0.40 -12.39 -6.97
CA GLN A 66 1.61 -12.88 -7.64
C GLN A 66 1.29 -13.69 -8.91
N ALA A 67 0.26 -14.54 -8.86
CA ALA A 67 -0.23 -15.27 -10.03
C ALA A 67 -0.81 -14.34 -11.11
N ALA A 68 -1.38 -13.20 -10.71
CA ALA A 68 -1.81 -12.14 -11.61
C ALA A 68 -0.65 -11.26 -12.14
N GLY A 69 0.58 -11.50 -11.68
CA GLY A 69 1.79 -10.80 -12.13
C GLY A 69 2.22 -9.63 -11.25
N ALA A 70 1.68 -9.48 -10.04
CA ALA A 70 2.18 -8.52 -9.07
C ALA A 70 3.47 -9.01 -8.38
N SER A 71 4.39 -8.10 -8.10
CA SER A 71 5.59 -8.35 -7.31
C SER A 71 5.34 -7.89 -5.88
N CYS A 72 5.17 -8.83 -4.96
CA CYS A 72 4.94 -8.57 -3.53
C CYS A 72 6.16 -9.01 -2.72
N GLY A 73 6.73 -8.09 -1.94
CA GLY A 73 7.93 -8.32 -1.12
C GLY A 73 9.19 -7.85 -1.84
N GLY A 74 9.55 -6.58 -1.59
CA GLY A 74 10.87 -6.08 -1.95
C GLY A 74 11.91 -6.65 -0.99
N ASN A 75 12.99 -7.23 -1.51
CA ASN A 75 14.21 -7.43 -0.74
C ASN A 75 14.89 -6.08 -0.47
#